data_AF-A0A966WRC4-F1
#
_entry.id   AF-A0A966WRC4-F1
#
_cell.length_a   1.000
_cell.length_b   1.000
_cell.length_c   1.000
_cell.angle_alpha   90.00
_cell.angle_beta   90.00
_cell.angle_gamma   90.00
#
_symmetry.space_group_name_H-M   'P 1'
#
loop_
_entity.id
_entity.type
_entity.pdbx_description
1 polymer ?
#
loop_
_entity_poly.entity_id
_entity_poly.type
_entity_poly.pdbx_seq_one_letter_code
_entity_poly.pdbx_strand_id
1 'polypeptide(L)'
;MTTTPGPTGPIPAKASTFLISCIDPRLTDDTTFRFAALGRTDLYSEMRIAGGALALVDGNRPNWQSAVWDNLAASRQLHGIRNVTLLNHRDCGAMDLWAGRRLADDPADELRVHAEVLNAAADAIRARYPDLLIEIKLMALDGSVMRPTCRSCVPPGFQLGAMGADGVATLDPDPLPPAGPAGPPRIADIARLRRRRGALDAEAEFALLEQAVTQEGMTLDEARSALAEPGTVNSKTINRDVMTYLRSQADRKGRVDERAMREAAGLYRGLNDPGLTMAEAQRAAARIATEAGFTPKPSGFWPFRSTRWFRQMRG
;
A
#
# COMPACT_ATOMS: atom_id res chain seq x y z
N MET A 1 -21.20 17.99 -30.02
CA MET A 1 -19.76 17.92 -29.72
C MET A 1 -19.26 16.60 -30.27
N THR A 2 -18.49 16.64 -31.34
CA THR A 2 -17.97 15.48 -32.07
C THR A 2 -16.79 14.88 -31.29
N THR A 3 -16.95 13.65 -30.82
CA THR A 3 -15.90 12.86 -30.15
C THR A 3 -14.88 12.38 -31.17
N THR A 4 -13.65 12.90 -31.08
CA THR A 4 -12.52 12.42 -31.86
C THR A 4 -12.12 11.01 -31.39
N PRO A 5 -11.90 10.03 -32.29
CA PRO A 5 -11.44 8.72 -31.89
C PRO A 5 -9.99 8.80 -31.37
N GLY A 6 -9.75 8.19 -30.20
CA GLY A 6 -8.44 8.12 -29.57
C GLY A 6 -7.43 7.26 -30.35
N PRO A 7 -6.13 7.41 -30.08
CA PRO A 7 -5.06 6.79 -30.85
C PRO A 7 -5.10 5.25 -30.79
N THR A 8 -4.89 4.61 -31.94
CA THR A 8 -5.03 3.16 -32.20
C THR A 8 -3.73 2.36 -32.06
N GLY A 9 -2.83 2.78 -31.15
CA GLY A 9 -1.61 2.02 -30.82
C GLY A 9 -1.80 1.13 -29.58
N PRO A 10 -1.01 0.06 -29.40
CA PRO A 10 -1.02 -0.71 -28.16
C PRO A 10 -0.58 0.18 -27.00
N ILE A 11 -1.51 0.49 -26.09
CA ILE A 11 -1.24 1.24 -24.86
C ILE A 11 -0.29 0.39 -24.01
N PRO A 12 0.89 0.90 -23.60
CA PRO A 12 1.74 0.17 -22.68
C PRO A 12 0.97 -0.05 -21.36
N ALA A 13 0.64 -1.31 -21.06
CA ALA A 13 -0.16 -1.70 -19.91
C ALA A 13 0.64 -1.52 -18.62
N LYS A 14 0.67 -0.28 -18.10
CA LYS A 14 1.30 0.04 -16.81
C LYS A 14 0.50 -0.51 -15.63
N ALA A 15 -0.81 -0.64 -15.77
CA ALA A 15 -1.70 -1.20 -14.77
C ALA A 15 -2.77 -2.08 -15.43
N SER A 16 -3.04 -3.25 -14.85
CA SER A 16 -4.08 -4.17 -15.34
C SER A 16 -5.42 -3.96 -14.63
N THR A 17 -5.40 -3.36 -13.44
CA THR A 17 -6.55 -3.27 -12.53
C THR A 17 -6.81 -1.83 -12.11
N PHE A 18 -8.07 -1.41 -12.03
CA PHE A 18 -8.48 -0.23 -11.28
C PHE A 18 -9.02 -0.65 -9.92
N LEU A 19 -8.40 -0.16 -8.85
CA LEU A 19 -8.76 -0.46 -7.48
C LEU A 19 -9.52 0.71 -6.88
N ILE A 20 -10.72 0.46 -6.37
CA ILE A 20 -11.48 1.41 -5.57
C ILE A 20 -11.49 0.89 -4.12
N SER A 21 -10.98 1.69 -3.20
CA SER A 21 -10.90 1.39 -1.77
C SER A 21 -11.34 2.57 -0.90
N CYS A 22 -11.55 2.33 0.40
CA CYS A 22 -11.91 3.38 1.34
C CYS A 22 -10.72 4.30 1.66
N ILE A 23 -10.99 5.55 2.09
CA ILE A 23 -9.98 6.46 2.65
C ILE A 23 -9.64 6.16 4.12
N ASP A 24 -10.08 5.01 4.66
CA ASP A 24 -9.86 4.67 6.06
C ASP A 24 -8.36 4.58 6.36
N PRO A 25 -7.83 5.41 7.28
CA PRO A 25 -6.40 5.49 7.52
C PRO A 25 -5.82 4.17 8.05
N ARG A 26 -6.65 3.31 8.68
CA ARG A 26 -6.23 2.03 9.25
C ARG A 26 -5.78 1.02 8.19
N LEU A 27 -6.20 1.19 6.93
CA LEU A 27 -6.02 0.21 5.85
C LEU A 27 -5.21 0.75 4.65
N THR A 28 -4.60 1.93 4.80
CA THR A 28 -3.82 2.59 3.75
C THR A 28 -2.71 1.68 3.22
N ASP A 29 -2.01 0.98 4.12
CA ASP A 29 -0.90 0.09 3.76
C ASP A 29 -1.39 -1.33 3.43
N ASP A 30 -2.47 -1.81 4.07
CA ASP A 30 -2.99 -3.18 3.90
C ASP A 30 -3.47 -3.45 2.48
N THR A 31 -4.05 -2.43 1.84
CA THR A 31 -4.45 -2.52 0.43
C THR A 31 -3.24 -2.76 -0.48
N THR A 32 -2.13 -2.07 -0.19
CA THR A 32 -0.86 -2.22 -0.91
C THR A 32 -0.24 -3.60 -0.65
N PHE A 33 -0.20 -4.04 0.60
CA PHE A 33 0.31 -5.35 0.97
C PHE A 33 -0.50 -6.49 0.33
N ARG A 34 -1.83 -6.34 0.27
CA ARG A 34 -2.70 -7.33 -0.38
C ARG A 34 -2.39 -7.46 -1.85
N PHE A 35 -2.21 -6.35 -2.57
CA PHE A 35 -1.89 -6.42 -4.00
C PHE A 35 -0.47 -6.95 -4.24
N ALA A 36 0.50 -6.64 -3.37
CA ALA A 36 1.82 -7.24 -3.43
C ALA A 36 1.77 -8.76 -3.22
N ALA A 37 1.03 -9.25 -2.23
CA ALA A 37 0.86 -10.68 -1.96
C ALA A 37 0.18 -11.44 -3.11
N LEU A 38 -0.58 -10.75 -3.97
CA LEU A 38 -1.19 -11.31 -5.17
C LEU A 38 -0.27 -11.23 -6.41
N GLY A 39 0.98 -10.79 -6.26
CA GLY A 39 1.91 -10.55 -7.37
C GLY A 39 1.50 -9.37 -8.26
N ARG A 40 0.67 -8.45 -7.74
CA ARG A 40 0.11 -7.30 -8.47
C ARG A 40 0.76 -5.97 -8.06
N THR A 41 1.98 -5.99 -7.53
CA THR A 41 2.75 -4.79 -7.17
C THR A 41 2.86 -3.85 -8.37
N ASP A 42 2.50 -2.57 -8.18
CA ASP A 42 2.50 -1.53 -9.22
C ASP A 42 1.62 -1.82 -10.46
N LEU A 43 0.81 -2.89 -10.46
CA LEU A 43 -0.05 -3.30 -11.57
C LEU A 43 -1.51 -2.82 -11.43
N TYR A 44 -1.72 -1.74 -10.68
CA TYR A 44 -3.04 -1.16 -10.46
C TYR A 44 -3.03 0.36 -10.39
N SER A 45 -4.12 0.96 -10.85
CA SER A 45 -4.44 2.37 -10.61
C SER A 45 -5.40 2.44 -9.43
N GLU A 46 -5.06 3.19 -8.40
CA GLU A 46 -5.86 3.24 -7.16
C GLU A 46 -6.61 4.57 -7.02
N MET A 47 -7.89 4.46 -6.66
CA MET A 47 -8.69 5.57 -6.16
C MET A 47 -9.20 5.25 -4.76
N ARG A 48 -8.86 6.11 -3.80
CA ARG A 48 -9.42 6.05 -2.44
C ARG A 48 -10.53 7.07 -2.27
N ILE A 49 -11.69 6.61 -1.84
CA ILE A 49 -12.86 7.46 -1.58
C ILE A 49 -13.66 6.93 -0.40
N ALA A 50 -14.29 7.80 0.38
CA ALA A 50 -15.07 7.39 1.56
C ALA A 50 -16.13 6.33 1.18
N GLY A 51 -16.07 5.18 1.86
CA GLY A 51 -16.97 4.04 1.64
C GLY A 51 -16.62 3.16 0.43
N GLY A 52 -15.52 3.44 -0.28
CA GLY A 52 -15.05 2.64 -1.41
C GLY A 52 -16.12 2.51 -2.49
N ALA A 53 -16.63 1.29 -2.67
CA ALA A 53 -17.69 0.99 -3.65
C ALA A 53 -19.00 1.75 -3.40
N LEU A 54 -19.26 2.20 -2.16
CA LEU A 54 -20.42 3.04 -1.85
C LEU A 54 -20.52 4.28 -2.74
N ALA A 55 -19.38 4.89 -3.07
CA ALA A 55 -19.33 6.08 -3.92
C ALA A 55 -19.93 5.87 -5.32
N LEU A 56 -20.05 4.62 -5.79
CA LEU A 56 -20.68 4.29 -7.07
C LEU A 56 -22.20 4.20 -7.01
N VAL A 57 -22.79 4.06 -5.82
CA VAL A 57 -24.22 3.76 -5.65
C VAL A 57 -24.97 4.75 -4.75
N ASP A 58 -24.25 5.57 -3.98
CA ASP A 58 -24.87 6.57 -3.12
C ASP A 58 -25.46 7.75 -3.91
N GLY A 59 -26.79 7.69 -4.13
CA GLY A 59 -27.55 8.74 -4.81
C GLY A 59 -27.51 10.11 -4.11
N ASN A 60 -27.18 10.17 -2.82
CA ASN A 60 -27.06 11.43 -2.10
C ASN A 60 -25.72 12.15 -2.36
N ARG A 61 -24.76 11.47 -3.00
CA ARG A 61 -23.40 11.98 -3.24
C ARG A 61 -23.01 11.86 -4.72
N PRO A 62 -23.75 12.51 -5.64
CA PRO A 62 -23.52 12.37 -7.09
C PRO A 62 -22.11 12.81 -7.53
N ASN A 63 -21.51 13.77 -6.84
CA ASN A 63 -20.13 14.22 -7.15
C ASN A 63 -19.08 13.14 -6.86
N TRP A 64 -19.31 12.28 -5.87
CA TRP A 64 -18.43 11.15 -5.59
C TRP A 64 -18.51 10.13 -6.71
N GLN A 65 -19.74 9.84 -7.16
CA GLN A 65 -19.99 8.95 -8.27
C GLN A 65 -19.32 9.44 -9.57
N SER A 66 -19.48 10.73 -9.91
CA SER A 66 -18.82 11.34 -11.07
C SER A 66 -17.29 11.21 -10.99
N ALA A 67 -16.70 11.51 -9.83
CA ALA A 67 -15.26 11.38 -9.64
C ALA A 67 -14.76 9.94 -9.86
N VAL A 68 -15.50 8.94 -9.37
CA VAL A 68 -15.14 7.53 -9.59
C VAL A 68 -15.23 7.17 -11.07
N TRP A 69 -16.29 7.59 -11.76
CA TRP A 69 -16.45 7.32 -13.19
C TRP A 69 -15.36 7.96 -14.04
N ASP A 70 -15.00 9.21 -13.75
CA ASP A 70 -13.96 9.94 -14.48
C ASP A 70 -12.58 9.28 -14.27
N ASN A 71 -12.26 8.86 -13.04
CA ASN A 71 -10.99 8.17 -12.75
C ASN A 71 -10.93 6.76 -13.35
N LEU A 72 -12.05 6.02 -13.36
CA LEU A 72 -12.12 4.73 -14.04
C LEU A 72 -11.92 4.89 -15.55
N ALA A 73 -12.57 5.88 -16.17
CA ALA A 73 -12.40 6.18 -17.59
C ALA A 73 -10.96 6.60 -17.92
N ALA A 74 -10.37 7.48 -17.11
CA ALA A 74 -8.98 7.90 -17.26
C ALA A 74 -8.02 6.72 -17.13
N SER A 75 -8.23 5.82 -16.16
CA SER A 75 -7.39 4.63 -15.97
C SER A 75 -7.46 3.67 -17.16
N ARG A 76 -8.63 3.51 -17.79
CA ARG A 76 -8.77 2.77 -19.06
C ARG A 76 -7.96 3.43 -20.18
N GLN A 77 -8.06 4.74 -20.33
CA GLN A 77 -7.38 5.47 -21.39
C GLN A 77 -5.85 5.53 -21.22
N LEU A 78 -5.38 5.73 -19.99
CA LEU A 78 -3.96 5.93 -19.71
C LEU A 78 -3.19 4.62 -19.53
N HIS A 79 -3.84 3.58 -19.01
CA HIS A 79 -3.17 2.35 -18.58
C HIS A 79 -3.74 1.08 -19.20
N GLY A 80 -4.87 1.15 -19.91
CA GLY A 80 -5.43 -0.01 -20.60
C GLY A 80 -5.97 -1.09 -19.66
N ILE A 81 -6.45 -0.71 -18.47
CA ILE A 81 -6.96 -1.67 -17.47
C ILE A 81 -8.02 -2.60 -18.08
N ARG A 82 -8.08 -3.84 -17.58
CA ARG A 82 -9.08 -4.85 -17.95
C ARG A 82 -9.89 -5.37 -16.78
N ASN A 83 -9.49 -5.00 -15.56
CA ASN A 83 -10.11 -5.44 -14.32
C ASN A 83 -10.46 -4.25 -13.43
N VAL A 84 -11.54 -4.37 -12.66
CA VAL A 84 -11.91 -3.46 -11.59
C VAL A 84 -12.03 -4.24 -10.30
N THR A 85 -11.32 -3.84 -9.26
CA THR A 85 -11.46 -4.40 -7.91
C THR A 85 -12.16 -3.39 -7.00
N LEU A 86 -13.32 -3.79 -6.49
CA LEU A 86 -14.07 -3.07 -5.45
C LEU A 86 -13.68 -3.66 -4.09
N LEU A 87 -13.03 -2.85 -3.25
CA LEU A 87 -12.57 -3.26 -1.94
C LEU A 87 -13.22 -2.38 -0.86
N ASN A 88 -14.26 -2.91 -0.23
CA ASN A 88 -14.78 -2.32 1.01
C ASN A 88 -14.05 -2.91 2.22
N HIS A 89 -14.28 -2.35 3.40
CA HIS A 89 -13.77 -2.90 4.65
C HIS A 89 -14.80 -2.89 5.77
N ARG A 90 -14.54 -3.71 6.79
CA ARG A 90 -15.28 -3.79 8.05
C ARG A 90 -15.09 -2.54 8.91
N ASP A 91 -16.09 -2.22 9.73
CA ASP A 91 -16.14 -1.06 10.63
C ASP A 91 -15.92 0.25 9.85
N CYS A 92 -16.64 0.40 8.74
CA CYS A 92 -16.51 1.53 7.83
C CYS A 92 -17.41 2.71 8.22
N GLY A 93 -16.82 3.78 8.76
CA GLY A 93 -17.59 4.96 9.17
C GLY A 93 -18.37 5.65 8.05
N ALA A 94 -17.94 5.56 6.79
CA ALA A 94 -18.70 6.09 5.66
C ALA A 94 -19.97 5.28 5.37
N MET A 95 -19.92 3.96 5.57
CA MET A 95 -21.09 3.09 5.45
C MET A 95 -22.06 3.32 6.61
N ASP A 96 -21.56 3.56 7.81
CA ASP A 96 -22.39 3.93 8.96
C ASP A 96 -23.15 5.24 8.73
N LEU A 97 -22.46 6.26 8.21
CA LEU A 97 -23.06 7.55 7.86
C LEU A 97 -24.14 7.42 6.78
N TRP A 98 -23.96 6.50 5.84
CA TRP A 98 -24.93 6.23 4.79
C TRP A 98 -26.12 5.41 5.30
N ALA A 99 -25.87 4.40 6.13
CA ALA A 99 -26.91 3.54 6.70
C ALA A 99 -27.69 4.22 7.84
N GLY A 100 -27.16 5.31 8.42
CA GLY A 100 -27.76 6.02 9.55
C GLY A 100 -27.64 5.27 10.88
N ARG A 101 -26.79 4.24 10.94
CA ARG A 101 -26.53 3.42 12.13
C ARG A 101 -25.15 2.79 12.02
N ARG A 102 -24.60 2.36 13.15
CA ARG A 102 -23.34 1.62 13.17
C ARG A 102 -23.55 0.18 12.70
N LEU A 103 -22.97 -0.17 11.56
CA LEU A 103 -23.09 -1.52 10.98
C LEU A 103 -22.26 -2.53 11.76
N ALA A 104 -21.10 -2.12 12.28
CA ALA A 104 -20.17 -2.98 13.01
C ALA A 104 -20.72 -3.60 14.31
N ASP A 105 -21.89 -3.16 14.78
CA ASP A 105 -22.55 -3.72 15.95
C ASP A 105 -23.12 -5.14 15.66
N ASP A 106 -23.39 -5.46 14.38
CA ASP A 106 -23.79 -6.79 13.91
C ASP A 106 -22.95 -7.20 12.69
N PRO A 107 -21.93 -8.06 12.85
CA PRO A 107 -21.04 -8.47 11.75
C PRO A 107 -21.75 -9.18 10.57
N ALA A 108 -22.86 -9.87 10.83
CA ALA A 108 -23.61 -10.58 9.81
C ALA A 108 -24.43 -9.59 8.97
N ASP A 109 -25.09 -8.64 9.64
CA ASP A 109 -25.79 -7.56 8.96
C ASP A 109 -24.83 -6.63 8.21
N GLU A 110 -23.70 -6.27 8.80
CA GLU A 110 -22.65 -5.51 8.12
C GLU A 110 -22.20 -6.21 6.83
N LEU A 111 -21.96 -7.53 6.89
CA LEU A 111 -21.58 -8.30 5.70
C LEU A 111 -22.64 -8.18 4.61
N ARG A 112 -23.91 -8.36 4.99
CA ARG A 112 -25.05 -8.29 4.07
C ARG A 112 -25.11 -6.92 3.40
N VAL A 113 -25.04 -5.83 4.17
CA VAL A 113 -25.11 -4.46 3.65
C VAL A 113 -23.92 -4.15 2.74
N HIS A 114 -22.70 -4.52 3.13
CA HIS A 114 -21.51 -4.36 2.29
C HIS A 114 -21.62 -5.17 0.98
N ALA A 115 -22.12 -6.41 1.05
CA ALA A 115 -22.30 -7.26 -0.12
C ALA A 115 -23.34 -6.69 -1.09
N GLU A 116 -24.44 -6.12 -0.57
CA GLU A 116 -25.46 -5.43 -1.38
C GLU A 116 -24.87 -4.22 -2.11
N VAL A 117 -24.13 -3.36 -1.40
CA VAL A 117 -23.44 -2.20 -2.00
C VAL A 117 -22.42 -2.62 -3.05
N LEU A 118 -21.60 -3.63 -2.75
CA LEU A 118 -20.59 -4.15 -3.67
C LEU A 118 -21.21 -4.74 -4.94
N ASN A 119 -22.31 -5.49 -4.82
CA ASN A 119 -23.02 -6.03 -5.97
C ASN A 119 -23.68 -4.92 -6.81
N ALA A 120 -24.34 -3.95 -6.18
CA ALA A 120 -24.94 -2.83 -6.90
C ALA A 120 -23.89 -2.00 -7.66
N ALA A 121 -22.71 -1.79 -7.06
CA ALA A 121 -21.59 -1.14 -7.72
C ALA A 121 -21.03 -1.97 -8.88
N ALA A 122 -20.92 -3.30 -8.72
CA ALA A 122 -20.53 -4.21 -9.79
C ALA A 122 -21.53 -4.20 -10.96
N ASP A 123 -22.83 -4.19 -10.68
CA ASP A 123 -23.89 -4.10 -11.69
C ASP A 123 -23.79 -2.78 -12.48
N ALA A 124 -23.56 -1.65 -11.78
CA ALA A 124 -23.36 -0.35 -12.41
C ALA A 124 -22.12 -0.33 -13.32
N ILE A 125 -21.01 -0.94 -12.90
CA ILE A 125 -19.80 -1.06 -13.73
C ILE A 125 -20.07 -1.95 -14.94
N ARG A 126 -20.70 -3.11 -14.75
CA ARG A 126 -21.02 -4.05 -15.84
C ARG A 126 -21.91 -3.41 -16.90
N ALA A 127 -22.92 -2.64 -16.46
CA ALA A 127 -23.82 -1.93 -17.37
C ALA A 127 -23.09 -0.89 -18.22
N ARG A 128 -22.08 -0.21 -17.66
CA ARG A 128 -21.32 0.84 -18.35
C ARG A 128 -20.15 0.31 -19.18
N TYR A 129 -19.47 -0.72 -18.68
CA TYR A 129 -18.25 -1.30 -19.24
C TYR A 129 -18.34 -2.83 -19.26
N PRO A 130 -19.07 -3.41 -20.23
CA PRO A 130 -19.33 -4.85 -20.27
C PRO A 130 -18.07 -5.69 -20.53
N ASP A 131 -16.99 -5.09 -21.02
CA ASP A 131 -15.71 -5.74 -21.30
C ASP A 131 -14.79 -5.87 -20.08
N LEU A 132 -15.10 -5.22 -18.95
CA LEU A 132 -14.27 -5.28 -17.75
C LEU A 132 -14.57 -6.55 -16.93
N LEU A 133 -13.52 -7.13 -16.38
CA LEU A 133 -13.61 -8.07 -15.26
C LEU A 133 -13.85 -7.28 -13.98
N ILE A 134 -14.65 -7.85 -13.07
CA ILE A 134 -15.02 -7.20 -11.81
C ILE A 134 -14.69 -8.18 -10.69
N GLU A 135 -13.97 -7.69 -9.68
CA GLU A 135 -13.69 -8.38 -8.43
C GLU A 135 -14.32 -7.57 -7.29
N ILE A 136 -14.97 -8.26 -6.36
CA ILE A 136 -15.70 -7.68 -5.24
C ILE A 136 -15.13 -8.29 -3.95
N LYS A 137 -14.70 -7.45 -3.01
CA LYS A 137 -13.92 -7.85 -1.83
C LYS A 137 -14.32 -7.05 -0.58
N LEU A 138 -14.25 -7.71 0.57
CA LEU A 138 -14.43 -7.10 1.88
C LEU A 138 -13.23 -7.44 2.76
N MET A 139 -12.54 -6.40 3.26
CA MET A 139 -11.35 -6.52 4.11
C MET A 139 -11.70 -6.29 5.58
N ALA A 140 -11.19 -7.13 6.48
CA ALA A 140 -11.25 -6.86 7.92
C ALA A 140 -10.10 -5.95 8.36
N LEU A 141 -10.18 -5.41 9.58
CA LEU A 141 -9.17 -4.48 10.11
C LEU A 141 -7.80 -5.12 10.39
N ASP A 142 -7.71 -6.45 10.34
CA ASP A 142 -6.45 -7.19 10.41
C ASP A 142 -5.80 -7.45 9.04
N GLY A 143 -6.42 -6.95 7.96
CA GLY A 143 -5.99 -7.11 6.57
C GLY A 143 -6.47 -8.40 5.91
N SER A 144 -7.17 -9.29 6.63
CA SER A 144 -7.80 -10.48 6.03
C SER A 144 -8.90 -10.07 5.05
N VAL A 145 -9.05 -10.82 3.95
CA VAL A 145 -9.98 -10.49 2.87
C VAL A 145 -10.90 -11.66 2.57
N MET A 146 -12.19 -11.38 2.53
CA MET A 146 -13.23 -12.30 2.04
C MET A 146 -13.82 -11.77 0.73
N ARG A 147 -14.39 -12.69 -0.06
CA ARG A 147 -15.07 -12.37 -1.33
C ARG A 147 -16.57 -12.65 -1.18
N PRO A 148 -17.42 -11.62 -1.07
CA PRO A 148 -18.86 -11.83 -1.12
C PRO A 148 -19.28 -12.40 -2.47
N THR A 149 -20.38 -13.16 -2.50
CA THR A 149 -20.96 -13.66 -3.75
C THR A 149 -21.27 -12.49 -4.68
N CYS A 150 -20.76 -12.57 -5.90
CA CYS A 150 -20.91 -11.50 -6.90
C CYS A 150 -21.68 -11.99 -8.12
N ARG A 151 -22.87 -11.42 -8.36
CA ARG A 151 -23.73 -11.82 -9.49
C ARG A 151 -23.17 -11.35 -10.84
N SER A 152 -22.62 -10.13 -10.89
CA SER A 152 -22.08 -9.52 -12.11
C SER A 152 -20.61 -9.82 -12.40
N CYS A 153 -19.94 -10.54 -11.51
CA CYS A 153 -18.53 -10.93 -11.69
C CYS A 153 -18.39 -12.20 -12.55
N VAL A 154 -19.48 -12.95 -12.78
CA VAL A 154 -19.50 -14.10 -13.69
C VAL A 154 -19.69 -13.59 -15.14
N PRO A 155 -18.79 -13.89 -16.09
CA PRO A 155 -18.97 -13.50 -17.48
C PRO A 155 -20.23 -14.13 -18.10
N PRO A 156 -20.93 -13.45 -19.03
CA PRO A 156 -22.01 -14.06 -19.80
C PRO A 156 -21.50 -15.31 -20.53
N GLY A 157 -22.09 -16.47 -20.28
CA GLY A 157 -21.72 -17.76 -20.88
C GLY A 157 -21.00 -18.76 -19.96
N PHE A 158 -20.74 -18.40 -18.70
CA PHE A 158 -20.19 -19.32 -17.71
C PHE A 158 -21.33 -19.97 -16.89
N GLN A 159 -21.57 -21.27 -17.08
CA GLN A 159 -22.58 -22.01 -16.31
C GLN A 159 -22.02 -22.47 -14.97
N LEU A 160 -22.66 -22.07 -13.86
CA LEU A 160 -22.37 -22.50 -12.48
C LEU A 160 -22.80 -23.96 -12.20
N GLY A 161 -22.91 -24.80 -13.22
CA GLY A 161 -23.43 -26.16 -13.15
C GLY A 161 -22.35 -27.19 -12.79
N ALA A 162 -21.66 -27.03 -11.67
CA ALA A 162 -20.79 -28.06 -11.10
C ALA A 162 -20.48 -27.85 -9.60
N MET A 163 -21.36 -27.18 -8.84
CA MET A 163 -21.28 -27.18 -7.38
C MET A 163 -22.61 -27.71 -6.86
N GLY A 164 -22.53 -28.85 -6.15
CA GLY A 164 -23.68 -29.61 -5.67
C GLY A 164 -24.66 -28.77 -4.89
N ALA A 165 -25.93 -29.11 -5.05
CA ALA A 165 -27.04 -28.54 -4.31
C ALA A 165 -27.03 -29.06 -2.86
N ASP A 166 -26.12 -28.56 -2.04
CA ASP A 166 -26.19 -28.62 -0.59
C ASP A 166 -25.75 -27.26 -0.04
N GLY A 167 -26.60 -26.69 0.81
CA GLY A 167 -26.68 -25.26 1.08
C GLY A 167 -25.48 -24.65 1.83
N VAL A 168 -25.44 -23.32 1.76
CA VAL A 168 -24.56 -22.39 2.47
C VAL A 168 -23.13 -22.38 1.93
N ALA A 169 -22.83 -21.37 1.10
CA ALA A 169 -21.45 -21.02 0.79
C ALA A 169 -20.73 -20.73 2.10
N THR A 170 -19.78 -21.60 2.45
CA THR A 170 -18.91 -21.39 3.60
C THR A 170 -18.18 -20.07 3.41
N LEU A 171 -18.24 -19.25 4.46
CA LEU A 171 -17.54 -17.99 4.64
C LEU A 171 -16.05 -18.26 4.83
N ASP A 172 -15.40 -18.88 3.85
CA ASP A 172 -13.97 -19.12 3.97
C ASP A 172 -13.22 -17.86 3.51
N PRO A 173 -12.24 -17.35 4.30
CA PRO A 173 -11.32 -16.35 3.81
C PRO A 173 -10.67 -16.90 2.54
N ASP A 174 -10.38 -16.02 1.58
CA ASP A 174 -9.65 -16.41 0.37
C ASP A 174 -8.47 -17.31 0.75
N PRO A 175 -8.40 -18.56 0.26
CA PRO A 175 -7.19 -19.33 0.40
C PRO A 175 -6.06 -18.46 -0.17
N LEU A 176 -5.04 -18.21 0.66
CA LEU A 176 -3.78 -17.71 0.13
C LEU A 176 -3.42 -18.68 -1.01
N PRO A 177 -3.12 -18.21 -2.23
CA PRO A 177 -2.83 -19.10 -3.34
C PRO A 177 -1.76 -20.12 -2.89
N PRO A 178 -1.86 -21.40 -3.31
CA PRO A 178 -0.80 -22.36 -3.03
C PRO A 178 0.51 -21.76 -3.52
N ALA A 179 1.60 -22.00 -2.78
CA ALA A 179 2.92 -21.47 -3.08
C ALA A 179 3.39 -21.92 -4.49
N GLY A 180 2.92 -21.21 -5.51
CA GLY A 180 3.60 -21.09 -6.79
C GLY A 180 4.93 -20.39 -6.55
N PRO A 181 5.88 -20.47 -7.51
CA PRO A 181 7.26 -20.06 -7.29
C PRO A 181 7.27 -18.66 -6.66
N ALA A 182 7.72 -18.67 -5.40
CA ALA A 182 7.64 -17.55 -4.50
C ALA A 182 8.40 -16.37 -5.12
N GLY A 183 7.73 -15.23 -5.25
CA GLY A 183 8.40 -13.95 -5.23
C GLY A 183 7.87 -13.09 -4.09
N PRO A 184 8.16 -13.40 -2.81
CA PRO A 184 7.63 -12.69 -1.66
C PRO A 184 8.66 -11.70 -1.07
N PRO A 185 8.22 -10.79 -0.18
CA PRO A 185 9.12 -9.99 0.64
C PRO A 185 10.02 -10.92 1.49
N ARG A 186 11.29 -10.54 1.63
CA ARG A 186 12.32 -11.38 2.29
C ARG A 186 12.00 -11.47 3.80
N ILE A 187 12.42 -12.53 4.49
CA ILE A 187 12.27 -12.72 5.96
C ILE A 187 12.56 -11.45 6.79
N ALA A 188 13.52 -10.62 6.36
CA ALA A 188 13.84 -9.32 6.95
C ALA A 188 12.64 -8.34 7.00
N ASP A 189 11.80 -8.34 5.96
CA ASP A 189 10.62 -7.48 5.86
C ASP A 189 9.51 -7.95 6.82
N ILE A 190 9.33 -9.27 7.00
CA ILE A 190 8.38 -9.84 7.96
C ILE A 190 8.84 -9.53 9.40
N ALA A 191 10.12 -9.72 9.69
CA ALA A 191 10.70 -9.41 11.00
C ALA A 191 10.51 -7.94 11.36
N ARG A 192 10.70 -7.04 10.37
CA ARG A 192 10.47 -5.61 10.53
C ARG A 192 9.02 -5.26 10.83
N LEU A 193 8.06 -5.89 10.14
CA LEU A 193 6.64 -5.65 10.38
C LEU A 193 6.22 -6.06 11.79
N ARG A 194 6.74 -7.20 12.28
CA ARG A 194 6.48 -7.64 13.65
C ARG A 194 7.10 -6.72 14.69
N ARG A 195 8.33 -6.23 14.47
CA ARG A 195 8.97 -5.23 15.35
C ARG A 195 8.19 -3.93 15.49
N ARG A 196 7.47 -3.49 14.44
CA ARG A 196 6.59 -2.32 14.53
C ARG A 196 5.39 -2.52 15.46
N ARG A 197 4.98 -3.76 15.70
CA ARG A 197 3.88 -4.11 16.62
C ARG A 197 4.37 -4.36 18.06
N GLY A 198 5.69 -4.45 18.28
CA GLY A 198 6.31 -4.69 19.58
C GLY A 198 7.66 -5.39 19.45
N ALA A 199 8.43 -5.49 20.54
CA ALA A 199 9.66 -6.27 20.54
C ALA A 199 9.36 -7.74 20.17
N LEU A 200 10.22 -8.34 19.36
CA LEU A 200 10.16 -9.78 19.11
C LEU A 200 10.62 -10.52 20.36
N ASP A 201 9.78 -11.41 20.87
CA ASP A 201 10.21 -12.37 21.89
C ASP A 201 10.96 -13.55 21.25
N ALA A 202 11.59 -14.37 22.09
CA ALA A 202 12.43 -15.48 21.65
C ALA A 202 11.64 -16.53 20.84
N GLU A 203 10.35 -16.70 21.11
CA GLU A 203 9.48 -17.64 20.42
C GLU A 203 9.14 -17.14 19.01
N ALA A 204 8.77 -15.87 18.87
CA ALA A 204 8.52 -15.24 17.59
C ALA A 204 9.80 -15.14 16.73
N GLU A 205 10.96 -14.94 17.35
CA GLU A 205 12.25 -14.96 16.66
C GLU A 205 12.61 -16.36 16.17
N PHE A 206 12.44 -17.39 17.01
CA PHE A 206 12.67 -18.78 16.63
C PHE A 206 11.77 -19.21 15.46
N ALA A 207 10.48 -18.85 15.50
CA ALA A 207 9.54 -19.15 14.43
C ALA A 207 9.94 -18.51 13.09
N LEU A 208 10.49 -17.30 13.11
CA LEU A 208 10.99 -16.64 11.90
C LEU A 208 12.27 -17.29 11.36
N LEU A 209 13.17 -17.74 12.23
CA LEU A 209 14.36 -18.49 11.83
C LEU A 209 14.00 -19.84 11.22
N GLU A 210 13.07 -20.57 11.84
CA GLU A 210 12.57 -21.84 11.33
C GLU A 210 11.93 -21.65 9.95
N GLN A 211 11.09 -20.62 9.80
CA GLN A 211 10.48 -20.28 8.53
C GLN A 211 11.53 -19.94 7.45
N ALA A 212 12.54 -19.13 7.78
CA ALA A 212 13.59 -18.74 6.85
C ALA A 212 14.40 -19.93 6.32
N VAL A 213 14.70 -20.89 7.20
CA VAL A 213 15.49 -22.09 6.83
C VAL A 213 14.64 -23.10 6.07
N THR A 214 13.42 -23.36 6.54
CA THR A 214 12.59 -24.46 6.01
C THR A 214 11.81 -24.09 4.76
N GLN A 215 11.35 -22.83 4.65
CA GLN A 215 10.47 -22.39 3.56
C GLN A 215 11.21 -21.56 2.51
N GLU A 216 12.21 -20.76 2.91
CA GLU A 216 12.97 -19.91 1.98
C GLU A 216 14.37 -20.46 1.64
N GLY A 217 14.76 -21.60 2.24
CA GLY A 217 16.03 -22.27 1.94
C GLY A 217 17.27 -21.49 2.36
N MET A 218 17.13 -20.52 3.28
CA MET A 218 18.26 -19.77 3.81
C MET A 218 19.11 -20.65 4.72
N THR A 219 20.41 -20.41 4.76
CA THR A 219 21.24 -20.93 5.86
C THR A 219 20.87 -20.26 7.17
N LEU A 220 21.12 -20.93 8.30
CA LEU A 220 20.80 -20.37 9.63
C LEU A 220 21.53 -19.03 9.89
N ASP A 221 22.74 -18.87 9.35
CA ASP A 221 23.51 -17.63 9.49
C ASP A 221 22.96 -16.49 8.61
N GLU A 222 22.50 -16.80 7.40
CA GLU A 222 21.78 -15.84 6.56
C GLU A 222 20.45 -15.42 7.19
N ALA A 223 19.71 -16.38 7.77
CA ALA A 223 18.46 -16.11 8.48
C ALA A 223 18.68 -15.20 9.70
N ARG A 224 19.68 -15.49 10.53
CA ARG A 224 20.07 -14.64 11.68
C ARG A 224 20.49 -13.23 11.23
N SER A 225 21.27 -13.14 10.16
CA SER A 225 21.70 -11.85 9.60
C SER A 225 20.51 -11.06 9.06
N ALA A 226 19.58 -11.70 8.36
CA ALA A 226 18.36 -11.07 7.85
C ALA A 226 17.42 -10.59 8.96
N LEU A 227 17.36 -11.32 10.08
CA LEU A 227 16.65 -10.85 11.27
C LEU A 227 17.39 -9.71 11.96
N ALA A 228 18.73 -9.70 11.97
CA ALA A 228 19.52 -8.62 12.56
C ALA A 228 19.49 -7.31 11.74
N GLU A 229 19.29 -7.40 10.42
CA GLU A 229 19.35 -6.24 9.51
C GLU A 229 18.10 -5.35 9.57
N PRO A 230 18.24 -4.04 9.85
CA PRO A 230 17.15 -3.08 9.73
C PRO A 230 16.87 -2.72 8.26
N GLY A 231 16.09 -3.57 7.58
CA GLY A 231 15.09 -3.25 6.54
C GLY A 231 15.47 -2.38 5.33
N THR A 232 15.74 -3.03 4.19
CA THR A 232 16.12 -2.41 2.91
C THR A 232 15.01 -1.71 2.10
N VAL A 233 13.71 -2.01 2.32
CA VAL A 233 12.62 -1.42 1.50
C VAL A 233 12.23 0.00 1.95
N ASN A 234 12.13 0.26 3.26
CA ASN A 234 11.84 1.60 3.80
C ASN A 234 13.03 2.56 3.65
N SER A 235 14.27 2.07 3.61
CA SER A 235 15.45 2.95 3.53
C SER A 235 15.45 3.82 2.27
N LYS A 236 14.91 3.34 1.15
CA LYS A 236 14.76 4.17 -0.07
C LYS A 236 13.76 5.32 0.13
N THR A 237 12.64 5.07 0.79
CA THR A 237 11.62 6.11 1.08
C THR A 237 12.12 7.09 2.14
N ILE A 238 12.72 6.62 3.23
CA ILE A 238 13.34 7.46 4.25
C ILE A 238 14.45 8.33 3.64
N ASN A 239 15.31 7.75 2.80
CA ASN A 239 16.37 8.50 2.11
C ASN A 239 15.77 9.58 1.21
N ARG A 240 14.66 9.29 0.51
CA ARG A 240 13.95 10.26 -0.32
C ARG A 240 13.37 11.42 0.50
N ASP A 241 12.80 11.13 1.67
CA ASP A 241 12.19 12.16 2.52
C ASP A 241 13.25 13.04 3.17
N VAL A 242 14.36 12.44 3.63
CA VAL A 242 15.55 13.15 4.11
C VAL A 242 16.17 14.01 3.01
N MET A 243 16.30 13.49 1.78
CA MET A 243 16.76 14.29 0.63
C MET A 243 15.83 15.46 0.34
N THR A 244 14.52 15.24 0.39
CA THR A 244 13.52 16.28 0.11
C THR A 244 13.60 17.41 1.13
N TYR A 245 13.73 17.06 2.41
CA TYR A 245 13.98 18.03 3.47
C TYR A 245 15.29 18.80 3.22
N LEU A 246 16.41 18.13 2.93
CA LEU A 246 17.70 18.80 2.67
C LEU A 246 17.64 19.73 1.44
N ARG A 247 16.91 19.36 0.38
CA ARG A 247 16.66 20.25 -0.77
C ARG A 247 15.93 21.52 -0.36
N SER A 248 14.94 21.41 0.55
CA SER A 248 14.19 22.58 1.04
C SER A 248 15.05 23.56 1.86
N GLN A 249 16.12 23.06 2.48
CA GLN A 249 17.01 23.85 3.35
C GLN A 249 18.29 24.33 2.65
N ALA A 250 18.61 23.79 1.48
CA ALA A 250 19.80 24.13 0.74
C ALA A 250 19.74 25.56 0.18
N ASP A 251 20.87 26.26 0.19
CA ASP A 251 20.95 27.57 -0.47
C ASP A 251 20.99 27.44 -2.01
N ARG A 252 20.99 28.58 -2.71
CA ARG A 252 21.09 28.63 -4.18
C ARG A 252 22.32 27.92 -4.77
N LYS A 253 23.33 27.60 -3.95
CA LYS A 253 24.55 26.89 -4.35
C LYS A 253 24.55 25.43 -3.90
N GLY A 254 23.41 24.91 -3.43
CA GLY A 254 23.28 23.52 -2.95
C GLY A 254 23.97 23.27 -1.61
N ARG A 255 24.21 24.31 -0.81
CA ARG A 255 24.88 24.16 0.49
C ARG A 255 23.88 24.03 1.63
N VAL A 256 24.09 23.06 2.51
CA VAL A 256 23.28 22.81 3.72
C VAL A 256 24.07 23.16 4.98
N ASP A 257 23.41 23.75 5.97
CA ASP A 257 24.06 24.10 7.24
C ASP A 257 23.94 23.00 8.30
N GLU A 258 24.67 23.18 9.40
CA GLU A 258 24.76 22.21 10.48
C GLU A 258 23.41 21.93 11.14
N ARG A 259 22.55 22.96 11.24
CA ARG A 259 21.23 22.81 11.85
C ARG A 259 20.33 21.93 10.97
N ALA A 260 20.27 22.22 9.67
CA ALA A 260 19.51 21.40 8.72
C ALA A 260 20.00 19.94 8.74
N MET A 261 21.31 19.69 8.81
CA MET A 261 21.84 18.33 8.90
C MET A 261 21.48 17.61 10.20
N ARG A 262 21.42 18.31 11.34
CA ARG A 262 20.97 17.72 12.63
C ARG A 262 19.47 17.39 12.59
N GLU A 263 18.65 18.26 12.03
CA GLU A 263 17.22 18.04 11.85
C GLU A 263 16.95 16.88 10.88
N ALA A 264 17.73 16.77 9.78
CA ALA A 264 17.69 15.65 8.85
C ALA A 264 18.05 14.30 9.52
N ALA A 265 19.02 14.30 10.43
CA ALA A 265 19.35 13.11 11.23
C ALA A 265 18.21 12.73 12.20
N GLY A 266 17.57 13.73 12.82
CA GLY A 266 16.37 13.52 13.64
C GLY A 266 15.22 12.91 12.84
N LEU A 267 14.98 13.40 11.63
CA LEU A 267 14.00 12.87 10.69
C LEU A 267 14.32 11.42 10.30
N TYR A 268 15.58 11.14 9.92
CA TYR A 268 16.03 9.78 9.57
C TYR A 268 15.80 8.80 10.73
N ARG A 269 16.13 9.21 11.96
CA ARG A 269 15.92 8.41 13.17
C ARG A 269 14.44 8.14 13.41
N GLY A 270 13.60 9.18 13.38
CA GLY A 270 12.17 9.08 13.63
C GLY A 270 11.42 8.21 12.62
N LEU A 271 11.86 8.21 11.36
CA LEU A 271 11.24 7.41 10.29
C LEU A 271 11.75 5.95 10.23
N ASN A 272 12.87 5.62 10.91
CA ASN A 272 13.48 4.30 10.84
C ASN A 272 13.18 3.40 12.05
N ASP A 273 13.84 3.63 13.18
CA ASP A 273 13.73 2.83 14.41
C ASP A 273 14.03 3.74 15.64
N PRO A 274 13.17 3.77 16.68
CA PRO A 274 13.45 4.50 17.92
C PRO A 274 14.76 4.08 18.63
N GLY A 275 15.25 2.85 18.40
CA GLY A 275 16.49 2.31 18.94
C GLY A 275 17.78 2.81 18.27
N LEU A 276 17.68 3.48 17.11
CA LEU A 276 18.86 4.00 16.42
C LEU A 276 19.53 5.11 17.24
N THR A 277 20.84 5.06 17.41
CA THR A 277 21.55 6.13 18.11
C THR A 277 21.59 7.40 17.26
N MET A 278 21.68 8.56 17.91
CA MET A 278 21.79 9.83 17.18
C MET A 278 23.06 9.90 16.32
N ALA A 279 24.15 9.26 16.76
CA ALA A 279 25.40 9.20 15.99
C ALA A 279 25.24 8.40 14.69
N GLU A 280 24.52 7.28 14.72
CA GLU A 280 24.21 6.49 13.53
C GLU A 280 23.28 7.23 12.57
N ALA A 281 22.29 7.94 13.12
CA ALA A 281 21.38 8.78 12.32
C ALA A 281 22.13 9.92 11.62
N GLN A 282 23.10 10.55 12.30
CA GLN A 282 23.95 11.59 11.72
C GLN A 282 24.83 11.06 10.59
N ARG A 283 25.45 9.89 10.78
CA ARG A 283 26.26 9.22 9.74
C ARG A 283 25.40 8.87 8.52
N ALA A 284 24.18 8.38 8.73
CA ALA A 284 23.25 8.06 7.65
C ALA A 284 22.81 9.31 6.87
N ALA A 285 22.40 10.38 7.57
CA ALA A 285 22.02 11.64 6.94
C ALA A 285 23.18 12.26 6.15
N ALA A 286 24.41 12.19 6.67
CA ALA A 286 25.60 12.70 5.98
C ALA A 286 25.95 11.91 4.71
N ARG A 287 25.74 10.59 4.71
CA ARG A 287 25.86 9.75 3.51
C ARG A 287 24.83 10.13 2.46
N ILE A 288 23.55 10.23 2.83
CA ILE A 288 22.46 10.64 1.93
C ILE A 288 22.74 12.02 1.34
N ALA A 289 23.21 12.97 2.16
CA ALA A 289 23.55 14.31 1.69
C ALA A 289 24.69 14.29 0.65
N THR A 290 25.71 13.46 0.87
CA THR A 290 26.86 13.32 -0.03
C THR A 290 26.45 12.66 -1.35
N GLU A 291 25.68 11.58 -1.30
CA GLU A 291 25.16 10.87 -2.48
C GLU A 291 24.24 11.76 -3.33
N ALA A 292 23.49 12.64 -2.69
CA ALA A 292 22.61 13.61 -3.37
C ALA A 292 23.33 14.87 -3.86
N GLY A 293 24.65 14.99 -3.65
CA GLY A 293 25.46 16.11 -4.14
C GLY A 293 25.40 17.40 -3.32
N PHE A 294 24.90 17.36 -2.09
CA PHE A 294 24.92 18.53 -1.21
C PHE A 294 26.32 18.80 -0.66
N THR A 295 26.61 20.08 -0.41
CA THR A 295 27.88 20.51 0.19
C THR A 295 27.67 21.21 1.52
N PRO A 296 28.58 21.09 2.50
CA PRO A 296 28.41 21.74 3.80
C PRO A 296 28.66 23.25 3.70
N LYS A 297 27.75 24.05 4.25
CA LYS A 297 27.94 25.49 4.44
C LYS A 297 28.97 25.73 5.55
N PRO A 298 30.01 26.55 5.33
CA PRO A 298 30.95 26.90 6.38
C PRO A 298 30.23 27.58 7.56
N SER A 299 30.45 27.07 8.78
CA SER A 299 29.94 27.66 10.02
C SER A 299 31.05 28.41 10.76
N GLY A 300 30.68 29.43 11.55
CA GLY A 300 31.60 30.26 12.33
C GLY A 300 31.75 31.71 11.83
N PHE A 301 32.46 32.52 12.62
CA PHE A 301 32.80 33.90 12.30
C PHE A 301 34.09 33.96 11.47
N TRP A 302 34.22 34.95 10.58
CA TRP A 302 35.43 35.11 9.77
C TRP A 302 36.60 35.58 10.67
N PRO A 303 37.83 35.03 10.57
CA PRO A 303 38.34 34.10 9.56
C PRO A 303 38.17 32.60 9.89
N PHE A 304 37.59 32.23 11.04
CA PHE A 304 37.48 30.85 11.55
C PHE A 304 36.32 30.02 10.96
N ARG A 305 35.88 30.33 9.74
CA ARG A 305 34.80 29.58 9.08
C ARG A 305 35.27 28.18 8.69
N SER A 306 34.54 27.14 9.10
CA SER A 306 34.91 25.76 8.81
C SER A 306 33.73 24.86 8.47
N THR A 307 34.00 23.75 7.79
CA THR A 307 33.05 22.65 7.56
C THR A 307 33.38 21.43 8.44
N ARG A 308 34.12 21.65 9.55
CA ARG A 308 34.59 20.59 10.44
C ARG A 308 33.43 19.80 11.05
N TRP A 309 32.31 20.47 11.33
CA TRP A 309 31.07 19.87 11.81
C TRP A 309 30.57 18.73 10.89
N PHE A 310 30.67 18.90 9.57
CA PHE A 310 30.22 17.88 8.61
C PHE A 310 31.17 16.68 8.60
N ARG A 311 32.48 16.91 8.76
CA ARG A 311 33.45 15.82 8.94
C ARG A 311 33.20 15.03 10.22
N GLN A 312 32.85 15.72 11.30
CA GLN A 312 32.52 15.09 12.58
C GLN A 312 31.23 14.25 12.50
N MET A 313 30.24 14.64 11.70
CA MET A 313 29.02 13.85 11.47
C MET A 313 29.23 12.58 10.64
N ARG A 314 30.29 12.54 9.82
CA ARG A 314 30.62 11.37 8.99
C ARG A 314 31.48 10.33 9.70
N GLY A 315 32.22 10.74 10.74
CA GLY A 315 33.05 9.87 11.57
C GLY A 315 32.18 9.17 12.62
#